data_AF-A0AAN2CF99-F1
#
_entry.id   AF-A0AAN2CF99-F1
#
_cell.length_a   1.000
_cell.length_b   1.000
_cell.length_c   1.000
_cell.angle_alpha   90.00
_cell.angle_beta   90.00
_cell.angle_gamma   90.00
#
_symmetry.space_group_name_H-M   'P 1'
#
loop_
_entity.id
_entity.type
_entity.pdbx_description
1 polymer ?
#
loop_
_entity_poly.entity_id
_entity_poly.type
_entity_poly.pdbx_seq_one_letter_code
_entity_poly.pdbx_strand_id
1 'polypeptide(L)'
;MKKMLLIAMMASALVACTTSPAPKEDTKLKDAYSACINTAEGNPDKIEACQSVLNVLKEDKQHQQFANQESVRVLDYQQCIQATRTGNDQAVKARCDQIWKEIRSNNTTH
;
A
#
# COMPACT_ATOMS: atom_id res chain seq x y z
N MET A 1 -56.09 -10.99 -37.51
CA MET A 1 -55.56 -10.09 -38.57
C MET A 1 -55.78 -8.66 -38.05
N LYS A 2 -54.79 -7.81 -37.81
CA LYS A 2 -53.75 -7.32 -38.71
C LYS A 2 -52.54 -6.87 -37.86
N LYS A 3 -51.36 -7.33 -38.25
CA LYS A 3 -50.06 -6.84 -37.77
C LYS A 3 -49.92 -5.36 -38.14
N MET A 4 -49.55 -4.51 -37.20
CA MET A 4 -48.85 -3.26 -37.47
C MET A 4 -47.68 -3.17 -36.49
N LEU A 5 -46.49 -3.36 -37.06
CA LEU A 5 -45.21 -3.04 -36.45
C LEU A 5 -45.20 -1.55 -36.06
N LEU A 6 -44.75 -1.25 -34.86
CA LEU A 6 -43.82 -0.13 -34.63
C LEU A 6 -42.76 -0.59 -33.62
N ILE A 7 -41.58 -0.82 -34.18
CA ILE A 7 -40.33 -1.10 -33.49
C ILE A 7 -39.91 0.19 -32.77
N ALA A 8 -39.97 0.19 -31.44
CA ALA A 8 -39.27 1.17 -30.62
C ALA A 8 -37.88 0.60 -30.28
N MET A 9 -36.94 0.78 -31.20
CA MET A 9 -35.51 0.72 -30.90
C MET A 9 -35.14 2.04 -30.21
N MET A 10 -34.75 2.00 -28.94
CA MET A 10 -34.01 3.03 -28.19
C MET A 10 -34.00 2.58 -26.71
N ALA A 11 -32.92 2.27 -26.01
CA ALA A 11 -31.52 2.06 -26.34
C ALA A 11 -31.00 1.11 -25.23
N SER A 12 -30.62 -0.11 -25.58
CA SER A 12 -29.84 -0.94 -24.65
C SER A 12 -28.37 -0.58 -24.84
N ALA A 13 -27.85 0.29 -23.98
CA ALA A 13 -26.44 0.28 -23.63
C ALA A 13 -26.34 0.39 -22.11
N LEU A 14 -26.21 -0.79 -21.52
CA LEU A 14 -25.64 -1.00 -20.20
C LEU A 14 -24.32 -0.26 -20.10
N VAL A 15 -24.11 0.34 -18.92
CA VAL A 15 -22.81 0.54 -18.29
C VAL A 15 -21.76 1.26 -19.17
N ALA A 16 -21.63 2.55 -18.92
CA ALA A 16 -20.30 3.12 -18.78
C ALA A 16 -20.38 4.23 -17.72
N CYS A 17 -20.22 3.86 -16.45
CA CYS A 17 -19.31 4.66 -15.67
C CYS A 17 -18.03 4.64 -16.49
N THR A 18 -17.74 5.72 -17.23
CA THR A 18 -16.39 5.96 -17.69
C THR A 18 -15.59 6.25 -16.43
N THR A 19 -15.26 5.21 -15.66
CA THR A 19 -14.03 5.25 -14.90
C THR A 19 -12.98 5.46 -15.97
N SER A 20 -12.54 6.72 -16.11
CA SER A 20 -11.20 6.98 -16.60
C SER A 20 -10.33 5.88 -16.03
N PRO A 21 -9.44 5.27 -16.82
CA PRO A 21 -8.40 4.49 -16.22
C PRO A 21 -7.82 5.41 -15.13
N ALA A 22 -7.88 5.00 -13.86
CA ALA A 22 -7.04 5.54 -12.82
C ALA A 22 -5.92 4.50 -12.67
N PRO A 23 -4.84 4.53 -13.48
CA PRO A 23 -3.90 3.41 -13.49
C PRO A 23 -2.46 3.90 -13.30
N LYS A 24 -2.24 5.18 -12.99
CA LYS A 24 -0.89 5.76 -12.88
C LYS A 24 -0.71 6.67 -11.68
N GLU A 25 -1.73 7.42 -11.25
CA GLU A 25 -1.63 8.20 -10.00
C GLU A 25 -1.73 7.27 -8.78
N ASP A 26 -2.67 6.33 -8.82
CA ASP A 26 -2.96 5.41 -7.73
C ASP A 26 -1.78 4.49 -7.35
N THR A 27 -0.93 4.11 -8.31
CA THR A 27 0.27 3.31 -8.01
C THR A 27 1.43 4.16 -7.50
N LYS A 28 1.52 5.45 -7.86
CA LYS A 28 2.66 6.32 -7.48
C LYS A 28 2.81 6.47 -5.97
N LEU A 29 1.71 6.57 -5.23
CA LEU A 29 1.76 6.70 -3.77
C LEU A 29 2.26 5.40 -3.11
N LYS A 30 1.84 4.25 -3.62
CA LYS A 30 2.37 2.96 -3.19
C LYS A 30 3.85 2.82 -3.54
N ASP A 31 4.25 3.19 -4.76
CA ASP A 31 5.64 3.15 -5.20
C ASP A 31 6.53 4.10 -4.41
N ALA A 32 6.03 5.31 -4.09
CA ALA A 32 6.71 6.27 -3.24
C ALA A 32 6.90 5.73 -1.82
N TYR A 33 5.89 5.05 -1.26
CA TYR A 33 6.04 4.34 0.00
C TYR A 33 7.11 3.25 -0.10
N SER A 34 7.04 2.38 -1.11
CA SER A 34 8.00 1.29 -1.32
C SER A 34 9.43 1.83 -1.48
N ALA A 35 9.63 2.91 -2.24
CA ALA A 35 10.92 3.57 -2.37
C ALA A 35 11.42 4.17 -1.04
N CYS A 36 10.52 4.82 -0.29
CA CYS A 36 10.84 5.36 1.03
C CYS A 36 11.31 4.25 1.97
N ILE A 37 10.46 3.22 2.16
CA ILE A 37 10.70 2.18 3.16
C ILE A 37 11.94 1.38 2.82
N ASN A 38 12.25 1.09 1.56
CA ASN A 38 13.46 0.35 1.19
C ASN A 38 14.79 1.06 1.55
N THR A 39 14.76 2.36 1.89
CA THR A 39 15.95 3.15 2.27
C THR A 39 16.03 3.47 3.77
N ALA A 40 15.08 2.96 4.55
CA ALA A 40 14.87 3.33 5.95
C ALA A 40 15.48 2.33 6.97
N GLU A 41 16.31 1.38 6.51
CA GLU A 41 16.87 0.31 7.36
C GLU A 41 17.56 0.88 8.61
N GLY A 42 17.14 0.42 9.78
CA GLY A 42 17.72 0.79 11.07
C GLY A 42 17.54 2.26 11.47
N ASN A 43 16.82 3.06 10.69
CA ASN A 43 16.66 4.49 10.91
C ASN A 43 15.21 4.84 11.29
N PRO A 44 14.91 5.09 12.58
CA PRO A 44 13.54 5.35 13.04
C PRO A 44 12.94 6.61 12.41
N ASP A 45 13.73 7.66 12.18
CA ASP A 45 13.25 8.94 11.67
C ASP A 45 12.82 8.77 10.20
N LYS A 46 13.59 8.00 9.42
CA LYS A 46 13.20 7.64 8.05
C LYS A 46 11.95 6.77 8.04
N ILE A 47 11.85 5.80 8.97
CA ILE A 47 10.68 4.93 9.05
C ILE A 47 9.41 5.74 9.41
N GLU A 48 9.53 6.66 10.37
CA GLU A 48 8.45 7.58 10.74
C GLU A 48 8.04 8.46 9.56
N ALA A 49 8.99 8.97 8.78
CA ALA A 49 8.69 9.70 7.56
C ALA A 49 7.90 8.83 6.55
N CYS A 50 8.27 7.56 6.34
CA CYS A 50 7.53 6.66 5.46
C CYS A 50 6.12 6.33 5.98
N GLN A 51 5.90 6.36 7.30
CA GLN A 51 4.58 6.17 7.90
C GLN A 51 3.60 7.28 7.50
N SER A 52 4.07 8.49 7.22
CA SER A 52 3.22 9.58 6.71
C SER A 52 2.60 9.23 5.34
N VAL A 53 3.36 8.57 4.46
CA VAL A 53 2.88 8.10 3.15
C VAL A 53 1.83 6.99 3.33
N LEU A 54 2.04 6.08 4.28
CA LEU A 54 1.03 5.07 4.63
C LEU A 54 -0.26 5.69 5.15
N ASN A 55 -0.18 6.77 5.92
CA ASN A 55 -1.36 7.44 6.44
C ASN A 55 -2.20 8.04 5.30
N VAL A 56 -1.57 8.65 4.29
CA VAL A 56 -2.26 9.10 3.07
C VAL A 56 -2.88 7.91 2.32
N LEU A 57 -2.14 6.82 2.16
CA LEU A 57 -2.66 5.60 1.51
C LEU A 57 -3.85 4.96 2.24
N LYS A 58 -4.02 5.19 3.56
CA LYS A 58 -5.19 4.69 4.31
C LYS A 58 -6.48 5.45 4.02
N GLU A 59 -6.38 6.71 3.58
CA GLU A 59 -7.53 7.56 3.29
C GLU A 59 -8.27 7.08 2.04
N ASP A 60 -7.56 6.45 1.11
CA ASP A 60 -8.15 5.81 -0.07
C ASP A 60 -8.52 4.35 0.22
N LYS A 61 -9.81 4.02 0.03
CA LYS A 61 -10.33 2.64 0.16
C LYS A 61 -9.59 1.64 -0.73
N GLN A 62 -9.10 2.07 -1.89
CA GLN A 62 -8.35 1.21 -2.81
C GLN A 62 -7.02 0.75 -2.21
N HIS A 63 -6.40 1.58 -1.38
CA HIS A 63 -5.07 1.33 -0.82
C HIS A 63 -5.10 0.95 0.67
N GLN A 64 -6.24 1.11 1.33
CA GLN A 64 -6.42 0.89 2.76
C GLN A 64 -5.94 -0.49 3.24
N GLN A 65 -6.23 -1.58 2.51
CA GLN A 65 -5.78 -2.92 2.92
C GLN A 65 -4.26 -3.01 2.94
N PHE A 66 -3.59 -2.56 1.87
CA PHE A 66 -2.14 -2.51 1.78
C PHE A 66 -1.56 -1.64 2.90
N ALA A 67 -2.10 -0.43 3.07
CA ALA A 67 -1.58 0.53 4.02
C ALA A 67 -1.72 0.08 5.48
N ASN A 68 -2.80 -0.63 5.81
CA ASN A 68 -3.00 -1.24 7.12
C ASN A 68 -1.99 -2.36 7.38
N GLN A 69 -1.79 -3.26 6.43
CA GLN A 69 -0.82 -4.36 6.56
C GLN A 69 0.62 -3.86 6.67
N GLU A 70 1.01 -2.87 5.86
CA GLU A 70 2.32 -2.24 5.95
C GLU A 70 2.51 -1.47 7.27
N SER A 71 1.48 -0.79 7.77
CA SER A 71 1.59 -0.07 9.04
C SER A 71 1.88 -0.99 10.22
N VAL A 72 1.31 -2.19 10.24
CA VAL A 72 1.61 -3.19 11.28
C VAL A 72 3.06 -3.63 11.19
N ARG A 73 3.54 -4.00 10.00
CA ARG A 73 4.93 -4.44 9.80
C ARG A 73 5.94 -3.36 10.14
N VAL A 74 5.67 -2.11 9.73
CA VAL A 74 6.49 -0.95 10.05
C VAL A 74 6.54 -0.69 11.56
N LEU A 75 5.40 -0.77 12.24
CA LEU A 75 5.32 -0.62 13.69
C LEU A 75 6.15 -1.70 14.42
N ASP A 76 6.04 -2.96 13.99
CA ASP A 76 6.83 -4.07 14.55
C ASP A 76 8.33 -3.81 14.38
N TYR A 77 8.75 -3.31 13.21
CA TYR A 77 10.14 -2.96 12.96
C TYR A 77 10.61 -1.78 13.83
N GLN A 78 9.80 -0.71 13.97
CA GLN A 78 10.11 0.41 14.85
C GLN A 78 10.32 -0.05 16.30
N GLN A 79 9.40 -0.86 16.83
CA GLN A 79 9.53 -1.40 18.18
C GLN A 79 10.81 -2.24 18.32
N CYS A 80 11.12 -3.05 17.31
CA CYS A 80 12.31 -3.88 17.31
C CYS A 80 13.61 -3.04 17.34
N ILE A 81 13.75 -2.04 16.47
CA ILE A 81 14.95 -1.20 16.45
C ILE A 81 15.08 -0.36 17.72
N GLN A 82 13.96 0.05 18.35
CA GLN A 82 14.03 0.73 19.64
C GLN A 82 14.52 -0.22 20.74
N ALA A 83 14.08 -1.49 20.74
CA ALA A 83 14.58 -2.49 21.68
C ALA A 83 16.08 -2.76 21.52
N THR A 84 16.63 -2.69 20.29
CA THR A 84 18.09 -2.80 20.08
C THR A 84 18.89 -1.63 20.67
N ARG A 85 18.25 -0.47 20.89
CA ARG A 85 18.91 0.71 21.49
C ARG A 85 18.92 0.65 23.00
N THR A 86 17.98 -0.08 23.61
CA THR A 86 17.90 -0.26 25.07
C THR A 86 18.79 -1.39 25.58
N GLY A 87 19.43 -2.16 24.69
CA GLY A 87 20.37 -3.22 25.07
C GLY A 87 20.97 -3.98 23.87
N ASN A 88 22.21 -4.44 24.02
CA ASN A 88 23.01 -5.08 22.98
C ASN A 88 22.70 -6.60 22.87
N ASP A 89 21.50 -6.95 22.42
CA ASP A 89 21.10 -8.34 22.20
C ASP A 89 21.14 -8.69 20.70
N GLN A 90 22.13 -9.48 20.30
CA GLN A 90 22.29 -9.97 18.93
C GLN A 90 21.06 -10.77 18.44
N ALA A 91 20.31 -11.42 19.34
CA ALA A 91 19.06 -12.10 19.01
C ALA A 91 17.93 -11.10 18.72
N VAL A 92 17.88 -9.95 19.41
CA VAL A 92 16.94 -8.87 19.05
C VAL A 92 17.29 -8.34 17.66
N LYS A 93 18.58 -8.07 17.39
CA LYS A 93 19.01 -7.60 16.08
C LYS A 93 18.64 -8.58 14.96
N ALA A 94 18.88 -9.88 15.15
CA ALA A 94 18.51 -10.91 14.16
C ALA A 94 17.00 -10.92 13.87
N ARG A 95 16.16 -10.72 14.89
CA ARG A 95 14.70 -10.58 14.71
C ARG A 95 14.36 -9.32 13.91
N CYS A 96 14.98 -8.17 14.20
CA CYS A 96 14.74 -6.95 13.45
C CYS A 96 15.14 -7.11 11.98
N ASP A 97 16.26 -7.77 11.72
CA ASP A 97 16.73 -8.05 10.36
C ASP A 97 15.76 -8.98 9.61
N GLN A 98 15.05 -9.89 10.30
CA GLN A 98 13.99 -10.71 9.70
C GLN A 98 12.75 -9.88 9.35
N ILE A 99 12.24 -9.08 10.29
CA ILE A 99 11.09 -8.19 10.04
C ILE A 99 11.40 -7.25 8.86
N TRP A 100 12.63 -6.74 8.80
CA TRP A 100 13.09 -5.91 7.69
C TRP A 100 13.05 -6.64 6.32
N LYS A 101 13.51 -7.89 6.27
CA LYS A 101 13.44 -8.70 5.04
C LYS A 101 12.00 -8.90 4.59
N GLU A 102 11.08 -9.13 5.53
CA GLU A 102 9.66 -9.28 5.23
C GLU A 102 9.08 -7.98 4.64
N ILE A 103 9.35 -6.82 5.25
CA ILE A 103 8.95 -5.51 4.72
C ILE A 103 9.48 -5.32 3.29
N ARG A 104 10.79 -5.52 3.07
CA ARG A 104 11.39 -5.33 1.75
C ARG A 104 10.82 -6.29 0.71
N SER A 105 10.64 -7.56 1.05
CA SER A 105 10.09 -8.56 0.11
C SER A 105 8.71 -8.15 -0.42
N ASN A 106 7.88 -7.52 0.42
CA ASN A 106 6.56 -7.03 0.06
C ASN A 106 6.57 -5.67 -0.68
N ASN A 107 7.69 -4.96 -0.60
CA ASN A 107 7.89 -3.64 -1.20
C ASN A 107 8.97 -3.68 -2.30
N THR A 108 9.27 -4.86 -2.83
CA THR A 108 10.18 -4.98 -3.98
C THR A 108 9.47 -4.44 -5.20
N THR A 109 10.00 -3.38 -5.79
CA THR A 109 9.50 -2.85 -7.06
C THR A 109 9.78 -3.90 -8.16
N HIS A 110 8.73 -4.35 -8.85
CA HIS A 110 8.85 -5.22 -10.03
C HIS A 110 9.03 -4.40 -11.30
#